data_AF-A0A2E6G396-F1
#
_entry.id   AF-A0A2E6G396-F1
#
_cell.length_a   1.000
_cell.length_b   1.000
_cell.length_c   1.000
_cell.angle_alpha   90.00
_cell.angle_beta   90.00
_cell.angle_gamma   90.00
#
_symmetry.space_group_name_H-M   'P 1'
#
loop_
_entity.id
_entity.type
_entity.pdbx_description
1 polymer ?
#
loop_
_entity_poly.entity_id
_entity_poly.type
_entity_poly.pdbx_seq_one_letter_code
_entity_poly.pdbx_strand_id
1 'polypeptide(L)'
;MLGDGQRVSVLIDSHKHQPRRGHHAFFVAVYIKLARLDRNRDGLVSDADNVPIYLDEVVLLDWRFEQDLLHLQGDHIWTKTHLINKAHSQFVNPTQHGPAKKIVVYAEVMLFTHFDTEQLHDTKVHICVANSPIMSPRHLFPLFSALGACFLTCLNALTQTGIAIDHDFSDWNPANDVTVTDTTGPLVAAGFASDASNLYFHLVYDRLIALDEAWVSHGTRLGIDVDGNPSTGQIVGGFQGADIVIHLQDRYVNENGPGGTTNQYSLNDRRVRMAPTYGGDEHEVSLGRAVNGIPVSGAVRWTVRCGSGQQVSGEVQLSNTPAIPMATPLERAEETEVRVAFWNVNRRMNETPALQAMGRILQAVQPDVIGLSEVEDFSAEHVQNLLEEWLPIDGQSWHVAKDDWDLMVCSRWPITAQYDNIHRQFPVIVNAPWEGDLMVAASHLKCCNGAEQRRTEADEYMAFLRDAMTEGGVIDLPFKTPIVYGGDLNMVGPGWAMQTLLTGNIHDESTHGPDFAPDWDGTSLLELPCLQTDRAMDYTWRNDYSEWGAGKLDYILVQDGAVDVLRNFTIETSSMTPERRQAYGLQPGDDLEASDHYIVVADLKKRDRRPGTKPVKLRKAN
;
A
#
# COMPACT_ATOMS: atom_id res chain seq x y z
N MET A 1 -6.23 -0.89 -38.48
CA MET A 1 -6.83 0.43 -38.78
C MET A 1 -7.03 1.13 -37.45
N LEU A 2 -6.43 2.31 -37.28
CA LEU A 2 -6.61 3.13 -36.08
C LEU A 2 -7.76 4.11 -36.33
N GLY A 3 -8.68 4.22 -35.38
CA GLY A 3 -9.80 5.16 -35.41
C GLY A 3 -9.43 6.51 -34.78
N ASP A 4 -10.19 7.56 -35.14
CA ASP A 4 -10.08 8.87 -34.48
C ASP A 4 -10.31 8.75 -32.96
N GLY A 5 -9.47 9.42 -32.16
CA GLY A 5 -9.53 9.39 -30.69
C GLY A 5 -8.89 8.16 -30.03
N GLN A 6 -8.24 7.27 -30.77
CA GLN A 6 -7.53 6.13 -30.18
C GLN A 6 -6.15 6.53 -29.64
N ARG A 7 -5.82 6.00 -28.46
CA ARG A 7 -4.47 6.05 -27.87
C ARG A 7 -3.66 4.87 -28.37
N VAL A 8 -2.41 5.13 -28.76
CA VAL A 8 -1.49 4.08 -29.21
C VAL A 8 -0.19 4.20 -28.43
N SER A 9 0.27 3.06 -27.91
CA SER A 9 1.58 2.94 -27.29
C SER A 9 2.64 2.70 -28.35
N VAL A 10 3.64 3.56 -28.42
CA VAL A 10 4.78 3.43 -29.33
C VAL A 10 6.01 3.05 -28.52
N LEU A 11 6.66 1.95 -28.92
CA LEU A 11 7.94 1.51 -28.37
C LEU A 11 9.05 2.06 -29.26
N ILE A 12 9.96 2.86 -28.68
CA ILE A 12 11.13 3.37 -29.40
C ILE A 12 12.37 2.62 -28.90
N ASP A 13 13.03 1.92 -29.82
CA ASP A 13 14.27 1.17 -29.56
C ASP A 13 15.48 1.90 -30.16
N SER A 14 16.59 1.91 -29.44
CA SER A 14 17.84 2.51 -29.91
C SER A 14 18.62 1.49 -30.76
N HIS A 15 19.14 1.94 -31.91
CA HIS A 15 19.55 1.06 -33.01
C HIS A 15 20.64 0.03 -32.63
N LYS A 16 20.45 -1.20 -33.13
CA LYS A 16 21.14 -2.48 -32.78
C LYS A 16 22.62 -2.64 -33.19
N HIS A 17 23.35 -1.57 -33.48
CA HIS A 17 24.75 -1.68 -33.93
C HIS A 17 25.70 -0.78 -33.14
N GLN A 18 25.90 -1.11 -31.85
CA GLN A 18 27.20 -0.95 -31.17
C GLN A 18 27.19 -1.66 -29.79
N PRO A 19 28.20 -2.49 -29.45
CA PRO A 19 28.27 -3.19 -28.18
C PRO A 19 28.99 -2.32 -27.15
N ARG A 20 28.25 -1.51 -26.38
CA ARG A 20 28.58 -0.99 -25.03
C ARG A 20 27.56 0.09 -24.65
N ARG A 21 26.93 -0.09 -23.48
CA ARG A 21 25.90 0.75 -22.81
C ARG A 21 24.46 0.33 -23.10
N GLY A 22 23.64 0.46 -22.05
CA GLY A 22 22.37 -0.23 -21.84
C GLY A 22 21.35 -0.02 -22.96
N HIS A 23 20.59 -1.07 -23.24
CA HIS A 23 19.39 -0.97 -24.04
C HIS A 23 18.37 -0.14 -23.25
N HIS A 24 18.06 1.05 -23.74
CA HIS A 24 16.96 1.86 -23.22
C HIS A 24 15.82 1.77 -24.23
N ALA A 25 14.69 1.20 -23.79
CA ALA A 25 13.43 1.23 -24.51
C ALA A 25 12.51 2.22 -23.79
N PHE A 26 11.96 3.17 -24.51
CA PHE A 26 11.02 4.15 -23.95
C PHE A 26 9.61 3.88 -24.47
N PHE A 27 8.62 4.04 -23.60
CA PHE A 27 7.20 3.99 -23.94
C PHE A 27 6.67 5.41 -24.09
N VAL A 28 6.06 5.70 -25.24
CA VAL A 28 5.36 6.96 -25.48
C VAL A 28 3.90 6.63 -25.80
N ALA A 29 2.97 7.23 -25.07
CA ALA A 29 1.56 7.20 -25.43
C ALA A 29 1.26 8.38 -26.35
N VAL A 30 0.72 8.12 -27.55
CA VAL A 30 0.36 9.15 -28.51
C VAL A 30 -1.16 9.19 -28.67
N TYR A 31 -1.75 10.38 -28.53
CA TYR A 31 -3.17 10.60 -28.83
C TYR A 31 -3.34 10.99 -30.30
N ILE A 32 -4.13 10.24 -31.06
CA ILE A 32 -4.35 10.50 -32.49
C ILE A 32 -5.70 11.21 -32.66
N LYS A 33 -5.65 12.45 -33.16
CA LYS A 33 -6.83 13.23 -33.56
C LYS A 33 -6.81 13.43 -35.07
N LEU A 34 -7.78 12.86 -35.77
CA LEU A 34 -7.94 13.03 -37.22
C LEU A 34 -8.71 14.33 -37.48
N ALA A 35 -8.14 15.22 -38.28
CA ALA A 35 -8.84 16.43 -38.70
C ALA A 35 -10.10 16.07 -39.50
N ARG A 36 -11.22 16.74 -39.18
CA ARG A 36 -12.56 16.57 -39.76
C ARG A 36 -12.56 16.08 -41.21
N LEU A 37 -13.11 14.88 -41.43
CA LEU A 37 -13.45 14.38 -42.76
C LEU A 37 -14.67 15.15 -43.29
N ASP A 38 -14.42 16.13 -44.16
CA ASP A 38 -15.49 16.84 -44.85
C ASP A 38 -16.15 15.90 -45.86
N ARG A 39 -17.44 15.59 -45.67
CA ARG A 39 -18.21 14.70 -46.55
C ARG A 39 -18.66 15.48 -47.78
N ASN A 40 -17.83 15.51 -48.83
CA ASN A 40 -18.32 15.72 -50.19
C ASN A 40 -17.94 14.55 -51.09
N ARG A 41 -18.90 14.20 -51.95
CA ARG A 41 -18.99 12.98 -52.74
C ARG A 41 -17.82 12.84 -53.72
N ASP A 42 -17.48 11.58 -53.97
CA ASP A 42 -16.49 11.03 -54.92
C ASP A 42 -15.05 10.92 -54.41
N GLY A 43 -14.69 9.70 -53.98
CA GLY A 43 -13.31 9.21 -53.91
C GLY A 43 -12.63 9.35 -52.53
N LEU A 44 -12.42 8.21 -51.86
CA LEU A 44 -11.38 8.07 -50.83
C LEU A 44 -10.01 8.24 -51.49
N VAL A 45 -9.43 9.44 -51.43
CA VAL A 45 -8.00 9.64 -51.68
C VAL A 45 -7.46 10.65 -50.67
N SER A 46 -6.70 10.16 -49.69
CA SER A 46 -5.57 10.90 -49.14
C SER A 46 -4.36 9.98 -49.26
N ASP A 47 -3.40 10.37 -50.11
CA ASP A 47 -2.07 9.75 -50.14
C ASP A 47 -1.52 9.72 -48.73
N ALA A 48 -1.05 8.54 -48.32
CA ALA A 48 -0.62 8.23 -46.95
C ALA A 48 0.75 8.84 -46.58
N ASP A 49 1.10 9.99 -47.14
CA ASP A 49 2.42 10.60 -46.93
C ASP A 49 2.41 11.79 -45.96
N ASN A 50 1.25 12.27 -45.51
CA ASN A 50 1.17 13.37 -44.55
C ASN A 50 -0.03 13.22 -43.60
N VAL A 51 0.14 12.46 -42.52
CA VAL A 51 -0.72 12.57 -41.33
C VAL A 51 -0.08 13.57 -40.39
N PRO A 52 -0.64 14.78 -40.20
CA PRO A 52 -0.19 15.66 -39.13
C PRO A 52 -0.54 15.01 -37.79
N ILE A 53 0.48 14.61 -37.02
CA ILE A 53 0.31 14.16 -35.63
C ILE A 53 0.37 15.42 -34.76
N TYR A 54 -0.74 15.72 -34.09
CA TYR A 54 -0.78 16.76 -33.07
C TYR A 54 -0.33 16.13 -31.75
N LEU A 55 0.79 16.63 -31.21
CA LEU A 55 1.28 16.24 -29.89
C LEU A 55 0.72 17.27 -28.90
N ASP A 56 -0.38 16.93 -28.23
CA ASP A 56 -0.93 17.80 -27.18
C ASP A 56 -0.18 17.62 -25.84
N GLU A 57 0.37 16.42 -25.58
CA GLU A 57 1.13 16.11 -24.38
C GLU A 57 2.30 15.16 -24.69
N VAL A 58 3.47 15.40 -24.09
CA VAL A 58 4.62 14.48 -24.11
C VAL A 58 4.99 14.20 -22.66
N VAL A 59 4.81 12.95 -22.23
CA VAL A 59 5.25 12.49 -20.91
C VAL A 59 6.63 11.88 -21.07
N LEU A 60 7.63 12.46 -20.41
CA LEU A 60 8.97 11.90 -20.29
C LEU A 60 9.07 11.23 -18.92
N LEU A 61 9.38 9.93 -18.89
CA LEU A 61 9.71 9.22 -17.66
C LEU A 61 11.24 9.09 -17.57
N ASP A 62 11.82 9.75 -16.57
CA ASP A 62 13.19 9.55 -16.11
C ASP A 62 13.27 8.25 -15.27
N TRP A 63 14.48 7.68 -15.11
CA TRP A 63 14.78 6.49 -14.30
C TRP A 63 14.36 6.58 -12.81
N ARG A 64 13.90 7.75 -12.35
CA ARG A 64 13.38 8.03 -11.00
C ARG A 64 11.85 8.22 -10.93
N PHE A 65 11.12 8.06 -12.03
CA PHE A 65 9.65 8.21 -12.09
C PHE A 65 9.10 9.56 -11.55
N GLU A 66 9.88 10.64 -11.58
CA GLU A 66 9.38 11.99 -11.32
C GLU A 66 8.56 12.48 -12.54
N GLN A 67 7.32 12.95 -12.31
CA GLN A 67 6.49 13.54 -13.36
C GLN A 67 6.88 15.00 -13.61
N ASP A 68 7.45 15.30 -14.78
CA ASP A 68 7.53 16.67 -15.30
C ASP A 68 6.39 16.91 -16.32
N LEU A 69 5.36 17.64 -15.89
CA LEU A 69 4.25 18.07 -16.75
C LEU A 69 4.64 19.31 -17.56
N LEU A 70 4.90 19.14 -18.86
CA LEU A 70 4.97 20.25 -19.81
C LEU A 70 3.56 20.59 -20.31
N HIS A 71 2.90 21.58 -19.69
CA HIS A 71 1.65 22.14 -20.22
C HIS A 71 1.93 23.07 -21.42
N LEU A 72 1.50 22.66 -22.61
CA LEU A 72 1.37 23.55 -23.75
C LEU A 72 -0.06 24.13 -23.76
N GLN A 73 -0.27 25.29 -23.14
CA GLN A 73 -1.55 25.99 -23.19
C GLN A 73 -1.62 26.93 -24.40
N GLY A 74 -2.60 26.70 -25.29
CA GLY A 74 -3.11 27.71 -26.22
C GLY A 74 -3.21 27.28 -27.68
N ASP A 75 -4.28 27.72 -28.35
CA ASP A 75 -4.47 27.59 -29.80
C ASP A 75 -3.30 28.24 -30.56
N HIS A 76 -2.45 27.44 -31.19
CA HIS A 76 -1.32 27.95 -31.97
C HIS A 76 -1.47 27.61 -33.45
N ILE A 77 -2.27 28.43 -34.14
CA ILE A 77 -1.98 28.71 -35.55
C ILE A 77 -0.77 29.67 -35.53
N TRP A 78 0.37 29.22 -36.06
CA TRP A 78 1.66 29.95 -36.20
C TRP A 78 2.56 30.04 -34.95
N THR A 79 3.36 29.01 -34.68
CA THR A 79 4.54 29.17 -33.81
C THR A 79 5.77 29.52 -34.67
N LYS A 80 6.20 30.79 -34.62
CA LYS A 80 7.54 31.22 -35.07
C LYS A 80 8.51 31.08 -33.89
N THR A 81 9.51 30.22 -34.02
CA THR A 81 10.62 30.11 -33.06
C THR A 81 11.56 31.31 -33.20
N HIS A 82 11.85 32.03 -32.11
CA HIS A 82 12.87 33.09 -32.08
C HIS A 82 14.21 32.48 -31.68
N LEU A 83 15.28 32.77 -32.43
CA LEU A 83 16.65 32.36 -32.11
C LEU A 83 17.37 33.47 -31.32
N ILE A 84 18.05 33.11 -30.22
CA ILE A 84 18.94 34.00 -29.45
C ILE A 84 20.38 33.70 -29.85
N ASN A 85 21.16 34.73 -30.18
CA ASN A 85 22.57 34.57 -30.46
C ASN A 85 23.37 34.46 -29.14
N LYS A 86 24.04 33.31 -28.95
CA LYS A 86 24.73 32.94 -27.71
C LYS A 86 25.97 33.79 -27.38
N ALA A 87 26.45 34.64 -28.30
CA ALA A 87 27.60 35.51 -28.03
C ALA A 87 27.23 36.82 -27.31
N HIS A 88 26.00 37.33 -27.47
CA HIS A 88 25.64 38.68 -26.98
C HIS A 88 24.28 38.75 -26.26
N SER A 89 23.59 37.62 -26.06
CA SER A 89 22.33 37.51 -25.29
C SER A 89 21.24 38.52 -25.70
N GLN A 90 21.07 38.78 -26.99
CA GLN A 90 19.99 39.61 -27.54
C GLN A 90 19.24 38.89 -28.68
N PHE A 91 17.97 39.29 -28.90
CA PHE A 91 17.09 38.73 -29.94
C PHE A 91 17.54 39.14 -31.34
N VAL A 92 17.59 38.18 -32.27
CA VAL A 92 18.00 38.42 -33.67
C VAL A 92 16.78 38.77 -34.53
N ASN A 93 16.85 39.87 -35.28
CA ASN A 93 15.84 40.24 -36.27
C ASN A 93 16.13 39.56 -37.64
N PRO A 94 15.25 38.70 -38.17
CA PRO A 94 15.47 37.97 -39.42
C PRO A 94 15.61 38.85 -40.67
N THR A 95 15.20 40.12 -40.64
CA THR A 95 15.29 41.01 -41.83
C THR A 95 16.71 41.48 -42.14
N GLN A 96 17.69 41.21 -41.27
CA GLN A 96 19.09 41.66 -41.45
C GLN A 96 20.00 40.62 -42.12
N HIS A 97 19.51 39.43 -42.44
CA HIS A 97 20.28 38.41 -43.17
C HIS A 97 19.45 37.89 -44.36
N GLY A 98 20.02 37.99 -45.57
CA GLY A 98 19.35 37.74 -46.85
C GLY A 98 18.75 36.32 -47.02
N PRO A 99 17.97 36.10 -48.09
CA PRO A 99 17.08 34.93 -48.21
C PRO A 99 17.87 33.62 -48.30
N ALA A 100 17.58 32.69 -47.39
CA ALA A 100 18.09 31.33 -47.45
C ALA A 100 17.45 30.57 -48.64
N LYS A 101 18.31 30.08 -49.55
CA LYS A 101 17.93 29.18 -50.64
C LYS A 101 17.57 27.81 -50.06
N LYS A 102 16.41 27.28 -50.45
CA LYS A 102 15.98 25.86 -50.38
C LYS A 102 16.24 25.15 -49.02
N ILE A 103 15.17 24.90 -48.27
CA ILE A 103 15.15 23.89 -47.21
C ILE A 103 14.14 22.82 -47.64
N VAL A 104 14.63 21.60 -47.85
CA VAL A 104 13.82 20.37 -47.95
C VAL A 104 13.68 19.87 -46.52
N VAL A 105 12.45 19.71 -46.03
CA VAL A 105 12.17 19.20 -44.68
C VAL A 105 11.72 17.75 -44.82
N TYR A 106 12.52 16.83 -44.31
CA TYR A 106 12.03 15.51 -43.91
C TYR A 106 11.39 15.66 -42.54
N ALA A 107 10.21 15.07 -42.34
CA ALA A 107 9.55 15.03 -41.04
C ALA A 107 10.32 14.07 -40.12
N GLU A 108 11.39 14.57 -39.50
CA GLU A 108 12.05 13.94 -38.37
C GLU A 108 11.70 14.74 -37.11
N VAL A 109 11.13 14.07 -36.11
CA VAL A 109 10.95 14.61 -34.76
C VAL A 109 12.35 14.70 -34.13
N MET A 110 12.96 15.87 -34.11
CA MET A 110 14.20 16.13 -33.35
C MET A 110 13.85 16.38 -31.88
N LEU A 111 14.22 15.45 -31.00
CA LEU A 111 14.31 15.69 -29.56
C LEU A 111 15.70 16.24 -29.24
N PHE A 112 15.78 17.47 -28.72
CA PHE A 112 17.01 17.98 -28.10
C PHE A 112 17.04 17.53 -26.64
N THR A 113 17.91 16.58 -26.33
CA THR A 113 18.28 16.26 -24.95
C THR A 113 19.65 16.85 -24.64
N HIS A 114 19.74 17.69 -23.60
CA HIS A 114 21.01 18.19 -23.10
C HIS A 114 21.68 17.10 -22.27
N PHE A 115 22.68 16.44 -22.83
CA PHE A 115 23.58 15.58 -22.09
C PHE A 115 24.96 16.22 -22.07
N ASP A 116 25.56 16.29 -20.88
CA ASP A 116 26.91 16.80 -20.65
C ASP A 116 27.96 15.81 -21.21
N THR A 117 27.99 15.64 -22.53
CA THR A 117 29.07 15.00 -23.29
C THR A 117 29.01 15.48 -24.74
N GLU A 118 30.12 16.00 -25.27
CA GLU A 118 30.29 16.34 -26.69
C GLU A 118 30.19 15.08 -27.59
N GLN A 119 28.99 14.72 -28.06
CA GLN A 119 28.75 14.00 -29.34
C GLN A 119 27.26 13.81 -29.62
N LEU A 120 26.79 14.32 -30.77
CA LEU A 120 25.44 14.12 -31.31
C LEU A 120 25.33 12.74 -31.96
N HIS A 121 24.26 11.98 -31.67
CA HIS A 121 23.91 10.76 -32.41
C HIS A 121 22.41 10.74 -32.78
N ASP A 122 22.14 10.48 -34.06
CA ASP A 122 20.80 10.31 -34.64
C ASP A 122 20.20 8.95 -34.25
N THR A 123 18.92 8.92 -33.86
CA THR A 123 18.16 7.67 -33.62
C THR A 123 16.96 7.59 -34.56
N LYS A 124 16.76 6.44 -35.23
CA LYS A 124 15.62 6.18 -36.13
C LYS A 124 14.52 5.38 -35.41
N VAL A 125 13.26 5.77 -35.61
CA VAL A 125 12.07 5.08 -35.08
C VAL A 125 11.53 4.07 -36.11
N HIS A 126 11.20 2.86 -35.66
CA HIS A 126 10.52 1.84 -36.48
C HIS A 126 9.11 1.58 -35.95
N ILE A 127 8.10 1.61 -36.84
CA ILE A 127 6.71 1.24 -36.53
C ILE A 127 6.50 -0.22 -36.98
N CYS A 128 6.20 -1.12 -36.04
CA CYS A 128 5.81 -2.50 -36.36
C CYS A 128 4.28 -2.65 -36.30
N VAL A 129 3.67 -3.04 -37.42
CA VAL A 129 2.24 -3.41 -37.50
C VAL A 129 2.14 -4.92 -37.67
N ALA A 130 1.48 -5.61 -36.74
CA ALA A 130 1.20 -7.04 -36.86
C ALA A 130 0.08 -7.28 -37.89
N ASN A 131 0.38 -8.03 -38.96
CA ASN A 131 -0.56 -8.41 -40.00
C ASN A 131 -1.18 -9.79 -39.70
N SER A 132 -2.51 -9.86 -39.59
CA SER A 132 -3.28 -11.12 -39.70
C SER A 132 -3.95 -11.20 -41.07
N PRO A 133 -4.06 -12.39 -41.71
CA PRO A 133 -4.49 -12.50 -43.09
C PRO A 133 -6.01 -12.33 -43.26
N ILE A 134 -6.36 -11.68 -44.36
CA ILE A 134 -7.70 -11.26 -44.80
C ILE A 134 -8.51 -12.48 -45.29
N MET A 135 -9.70 -12.72 -44.71
CA MET A 135 -10.75 -13.52 -45.35
C MET A 135 -11.83 -12.60 -45.95
N SER A 136 -12.37 -13.02 -47.10
CA SER A 136 -13.22 -12.22 -47.99
C SER A 136 -14.64 -11.92 -47.45
N PRO A 137 -15.27 -10.78 -47.84
CA PRO A 137 -16.53 -10.33 -47.28
C PRO A 137 -17.73 -10.82 -48.10
N ARG A 138 -18.21 -12.04 -47.85
CA ARG A 138 -19.58 -12.45 -48.19
C ARG A 138 -20.08 -13.36 -47.07
N HIS A 139 -21.23 -13.02 -46.50
CA HIS A 139 -21.90 -13.66 -45.36
C HIS A 139 -21.46 -13.17 -43.97
N LEU A 140 -21.93 -11.99 -43.54
CA LEU A 140 -22.03 -11.60 -42.10
C LEU A 140 -22.85 -10.31 -41.96
N PHE A 141 -24.10 -10.31 -42.43
CA PHE A 141 -25.02 -9.18 -42.25
C PHE A 141 -26.26 -9.43 -41.36
N PRO A 142 -26.49 -10.64 -40.78
CA PRO A 142 -27.50 -10.77 -39.72
C PRO A 142 -26.92 -11.07 -38.31
N LEU A 143 -25.60 -11.18 -38.12
CA LEU A 143 -25.03 -11.57 -36.81
C LEU A 143 -24.67 -10.41 -35.87
N PHE A 144 -24.57 -9.17 -36.37
CA PHE A 144 -24.04 -8.04 -35.59
C PHE A 144 -25.08 -7.31 -34.72
N SER A 145 -26.38 -7.56 -34.88
CA SER A 145 -27.42 -6.93 -34.04
C SER A 145 -27.67 -7.69 -32.73
N ALA A 146 -27.30 -8.98 -32.65
CA ALA A 146 -27.47 -9.80 -31.44
C ALA A 146 -26.24 -9.73 -30.50
N LEU A 147 -25.03 -9.56 -31.06
CA LEU A 147 -23.79 -9.43 -30.26
C LEU A 147 -23.64 -8.07 -29.57
N GLY A 148 -24.22 -6.99 -30.13
CA GLY A 148 -24.21 -5.67 -29.50
C GLY A 148 -25.08 -5.58 -28.24
N ALA A 149 -26.16 -6.36 -28.17
CA ALA A 149 -27.03 -6.40 -26.99
C ALA A 149 -26.44 -7.25 -25.85
N CYS A 150 -25.68 -8.31 -26.16
CA CYS A 150 -24.99 -9.11 -25.13
C CYS A 150 -23.71 -8.45 -24.60
N PHE A 151 -23.03 -7.59 -25.37
CA PHE A 151 -21.85 -6.87 -24.86
C PHE A 151 -22.19 -5.68 -23.95
N LEU A 152 -23.35 -5.02 -24.14
CA LEU A 152 -23.77 -3.93 -23.24
C LEU A 152 -24.36 -4.43 -21.91
N THR A 153 -24.85 -5.66 -21.83
CA THR A 153 -25.35 -6.24 -20.56
C THR A 153 -24.26 -6.85 -19.69
N CYS A 154 -23.03 -7.05 -20.21
CA CYS A 154 -21.90 -7.58 -19.45
C CYS A 154 -20.96 -6.49 -18.89
N LEU A 155 -21.23 -5.21 -19.14
CA LEU A 155 -20.40 -4.09 -18.67
C LEU A 155 -20.94 -3.36 -17.42
N ASN A 156 -22.10 -3.76 -16.89
CA ASN A 156 -22.71 -3.16 -15.68
C ASN A 156 -22.94 -4.15 -14.53
N ALA A 157 -22.32 -5.32 -14.58
CA ALA A 157 -22.12 -6.14 -13.39
C ALA A 157 -20.66 -5.97 -12.95
N LEU A 158 -20.30 -4.76 -12.51
CA LEU A 158 -19.25 -4.65 -11.51
C LEU A 158 -19.82 -5.37 -10.30
N THR A 159 -19.51 -6.67 -10.17
CA THR A 159 -19.58 -7.32 -8.87
C THR A 159 -18.80 -6.44 -7.94
N GLN A 160 -19.45 -5.88 -6.92
CA GLN A 160 -18.75 -5.25 -5.83
C GLN A 160 -17.75 -6.30 -5.32
N THR A 161 -16.47 -6.05 -5.58
CA THR A 161 -15.38 -6.73 -4.90
C THR A 161 -15.60 -6.47 -3.42
N GLY A 162 -15.54 -7.52 -2.59
CA GLY A 162 -15.70 -7.31 -1.15
C GLY A 162 -14.63 -6.35 -0.66
N ILE A 163 -14.91 -5.67 0.46
CA ILE A 163 -13.99 -4.69 1.05
C ILE A 163 -13.17 -5.36 2.16
N ALA A 164 -11.85 -5.17 2.13
CA ALA A 164 -10.95 -5.45 3.24
C ALA A 164 -10.71 -4.18 4.06
N ILE A 165 -10.33 -4.32 5.33
CA ILE A 165 -9.84 -3.20 6.15
C ILE A 165 -8.35 -3.45 6.36
N ASP A 166 -7.52 -2.95 5.44
CA ASP A 166 -6.10 -3.29 5.28
C ASP A 166 -5.19 -2.19 4.72
N HIS A 167 -5.69 -0.95 4.53
CA HIS A 167 -4.91 0.20 4.08
C HIS A 167 -4.36 0.11 2.63
N ASP A 168 -4.77 -0.89 1.84
CA ASP A 168 -4.36 -1.02 0.43
C ASP A 168 -5.29 -0.26 -0.53
N PHE A 169 -6.56 -0.10 -0.16
CA PHE A 169 -7.62 0.60 -0.88
C PHE A 169 -7.92 0.16 -2.33
N SER A 170 -7.20 -0.83 -2.89
CA SER A 170 -7.37 -1.23 -4.30
C SER A 170 -8.70 -1.89 -4.63
N ASP A 171 -9.43 -2.31 -3.60
CA ASP A 171 -10.78 -2.85 -3.64
C ASP A 171 -11.86 -1.76 -3.74
N TRP A 172 -11.53 -0.50 -3.42
CA TRP A 172 -12.38 0.65 -3.64
C TRP A 172 -12.35 1.11 -5.10
N ASN A 173 -13.47 1.69 -5.54
CA ASN A 173 -13.55 2.39 -6.82
C ASN A 173 -13.77 3.88 -6.56
N PRO A 174 -12.72 4.72 -6.62
CA PRO A 174 -12.81 6.14 -6.32
C PRO A 174 -13.81 6.91 -7.20
N ALA A 175 -14.18 6.37 -8.37
CA ALA A 175 -15.21 6.97 -9.22
C ALA A 175 -16.62 6.92 -8.62
N ASN A 176 -16.84 6.08 -7.60
CA ASN A 176 -18.11 5.97 -6.88
C ASN A 176 -18.16 6.91 -5.66
N ASP A 177 -17.05 7.51 -5.27
CA ASP A 177 -17.01 8.38 -4.10
C ASP A 177 -17.69 9.71 -4.38
N VAL A 178 -18.37 10.22 -3.35
CA VAL A 178 -19.05 11.51 -3.43
C VAL A 178 -18.07 12.60 -3.04
N THR A 179 -17.63 13.40 -4.01
CA THR A 179 -16.78 14.56 -3.77
C THR A 179 -17.49 15.60 -2.90
N VAL A 180 -16.76 16.13 -1.91
CA VAL A 180 -17.21 17.22 -1.06
C VAL A 180 -16.95 18.55 -1.78
N THR A 181 -18.02 19.30 -2.06
CA THR A 181 -17.90 20.59 -2.76
C THR A 181 -17.44 21.75 -1.86
N ASP A 182 -17.67 21.62 -0.56
CA ASP A 182 -17.20 22.59 0.44
C ASP A 182 -15.74 22.33 0.75
N THR A 183 -14.87 23.31 0.53
CA THR A 183 -13.42 23.20 0.76
C THR A 183 -12.95 23.80 2.10
N THR A 184 -13.88 24.06 3.03
CA THR A 184 -13.57 24.74 4.31
C THR A 184 -12.86 23.83 5.33
N GLY A 185 -12.83 22.52 5.12
CA GLY A 185 -12.15 21.58 6.01
C GLY A 185 -11.46 20.44 5.26
N PRO A 186 -11.07 19.37 5.98
CA PRO A 186 -10.15 18.39 5.44
C PRO A 186 -10.79 17.35 4.52
N LEU A 187 -12.11 17.14 4.56
CA LEU A 187 -12.74 16.04 3.80
C LEU A 187 -12.84 16.40 2.31
N VAL A 188 -12.32 15.52 1.46
CA VAL A 188 -12.28 15.66 0.01
C VAL A 188 -13.37 14.80 -0.65
N ALA A 189 -13.54 13.57 -0.21
CA ALA A 189 -14.55 12.66 -0.73
C ALA A 189 -14.97 11.63 0.33
N ALA A 190 -16.15 11.04 0.13
CA ALA A 190 -16.58 9.88 0.91
C ALA A 190 -17.25 8.83 0.03
N GLY A 191 -16.80 7.59 0.15
CA GLY A 191 -17.40 6.41 -0.45
C GLY A 191 -18.23 5.61 0.55
N PHE A 192 -19.13 4.78 0.03
CA PHE A 192 -19.92 3.85 0.81
C PHE A 192 -20.05 2.50 0.10
N ALA A 193 -19.84 1.42 0.86
CA ALA A 193 -20.02 0.05 0.40
C ALA A 193 -20.73 -0.79 1.49
N SER A 194 -21.26 -1.94 1.12
CA SER A 194 -21.79 -2.90 2.10
C SER A 194 -21.66 -4.33 1.62
N ASP A 195 -21.63 -5.27 2.57
CA ASP A 195 -21.81 -6.70 2.33
C ASP A 195 -22.72 -7.27 3.44
N ALA A 196 -23.04 -8.56 3.40
CA ALA A 196 -23.93 -9.23 4.34
C ALA A 196 -23.56 -9.03 5.84
N SER A 197 -22.29 -8.71 6.13
CA SER A 197 -21.76 -8.57 7.48
C SER A 197 -21.50 -7.12 7.90
N ASN A 198 -21.08 -6.23 7.00
CA ASN A 198 -20.63 -4.88 7.35
C ASN A 198 -21.18 -3.78 6.42
N LEU A 199 -21.27 -2.57 6.97
CA LEU A 199 -21.22 -1.34 6.19
C LEU A 199 -19.77 -0.86 6.14
N TYR A 200 -19.37 -0.20 5.06
CA TYR A 200 -18.05 0.34 4.86
C TYR A 200 -18.13 1.80 4.42
N PHE A 201 -17.24 2.63 4.97
CA PHE A 201 -17.00 4.00 4.54
C PHE A 201 -15.58 4.12 4.03
N HIS A 202 -15.42 4.81 2.91
CA HIS A 202 -14.14 5.27 2.41
C HIS A 202 -14.05 6.77 2.64
N LEU A 203 -13.00 7.26 3.27
CA LEU A 203 -12.86 8.66 3.69
C LEU A 203 -11.54 9.21 3.13
N VAL A 204 -11.65 10.19 2.24
CA VAL A 204 -10.49 10.84 1.63
C VAL A 204 -10.36 12.25 2.17
N TYR A 205 -9.16 12.62 2.61
CA TYR A 205 -8.82 13.91 3.19
C TYR A 205 -7.72 14.62 2.39
N ASP A 206 -7.57 15.92 2.59
CA ASP A 206 -6.51 16.75 1.97
C ASP A 206 -5.19 16.76 2.77
N ARG A 207 -5.14 15.98 3.86
CA ARG A 207 -4.04 15.92 4.83
C ARG A 207 -4.12 14.64 5.65
N LEU A 208 -3.04 14.33 6.35
CA LEU A 208 -3.00 13.24 7.32
C LEU A 208 -3.96 13.49 8.48
N ILE A 209 -4.88 12.57 8.69
CA ILE A 209 -5.81 12.49 9.82
C ILE A 209 -5.64 11.14 10.50
N ALA A 210 -5.51 11.11 11.82
CA ALA A 210 -5.65 9.89 12.62
C ALA A 210 -7.09 9.84 13.14
N LEU A 211 -7.89 8.85 12.72
CA LEU A 211 -9.35 8.91 12.89
C LEU A 211 -9.82 8.86 14.34
N ASP A 212 -9.09 8.18 15.22
CA ASP A 212 -9.44 8.00 16.62
C ASP A 212 -8.62 8.87 17.58
N GLU A 213 -7.91 9.87 17.03
CA GLU A 213 -7.04 10.79 17.76
C GLU A 213 -7.30 12.26 17.42
N ALA A 214 -7.01 13.14 18.38
CA ALA A 214 -7.16 14.59 18.22
C ALA A 214 -5.84 15.32 17.90
N TRP A 215 -4.83 14.62 17.37
CA TRP A 215 -3.55 15.23 16.97
C TRP A 215 -3.75 16.36 15.96
N VAL A 216 -4.52 16.10 14.90
CA VAL A 216 -5.13 17.12 14.04
C VAL A 216 -6.63 17.06 14.27
N SER A 217 -7.21 18.14 14.80
CA SER A 217 -8.66 18.15 15.04
C SER A 217 -9.43 18.06 13.72
N HIS A 218 -10.25 17.01 13.62
CA HIS A 218 -11.06 16.72 12.42
C HIS A 218 -12.54 16.55 12.78
N GLY A 219 -12.85 16.11 14.00
CA GLY A 219 -14.21 15.98 14.53
C GLY A 219 -15.14 15.18 13.61
N THR A 220 -14.59 14.21 12.88
CA THR A 220 -15.34 13.47 11.86
C THR A 220 -16.34 12.51 12.50
N ARG A 221 -17.57 12.56 12.02
CA ARG A 221 -18.70 11.75 12.46
C ARG A 221 -19.35 11.06 11.27
N LEU A 222 -19.72 9.80 11.47
CA LEU A 222 -20.47 9.00 10.51
C LEU A 222 -21.88 8.82 11.04
N GLY A 223 -22.89 9.30 10.32
CA GLY A 223 -24.30 9.10 10.67
C GLY A 223 -24.94 8.07 9.74
N ILE A 224 -25.67 7.10 10.30
CA ILE A 224 -26.44 6.11 9.56
C ILE A 224 -27.89 6.19 10.01
N ASP A 225 -28.79 6.33 9.06
CA ASP A 225 -30.23 6.16 9.23
C ASP A 225 -30.63 4.82 8.62
N VAL A 226 -31.09 3.93 9.49
CA VAL A 226 -31.37 2.53 9.19
C VAL A 226 -32.82 2.34 8.73
N ASP A 227 -33.75 3.17 9.21
CA ASP A 227 -35.18 3.05 8.92
C ASP A 227 -35.68 4.02 7.84
N GLY A 228 -34.84 4.97 7.42
CA GLY A 228 -35.12 5.96 6.39
C GLY A 228 -36.03 7.10 6.88
N ASN A 229 -36.30 7.18 8.19
CA ASN A 229 -37.25 8.13 8.75
C ASN A 229 -36.53 9.36 9.33
N PRO A 230 -36.67 10.55 8.72
CA PRO A 230 -36.01 11.76 9.22
C PRO A 230 -36.57 12.27 10.57
N SER A 231 -37.68 11.70 11.05
CA SER A 231 -38.30 12.08 12.32
C SER A 231 -37.85 11.21 13.50
N THR A 232 -37.06 10.16 13.25
CA THR A 232 -36.40 9.34 14.27
C THR A 232 -34.92 9.74 14.37
N GLY A 233 -34.16 9.06 15.24
CA GLY A 233 -32.71 9.26 15.33
C GLY A 233 -32.24 10.63 15.79
N GLN A 234 -30.94 10.84 15.62
CA GLN A 234 -30.22 12.06 15.95
C GLN A 234 -30.09 12.98 14.74
N ILE A 235 -29.78 14.25 15.02
CA ILE A 235 -29.44 15.25 14.00
C ILE A 235 -27.92 15.36 13.92
N VAL A 236 -27.36 15.12 12.74
CA VAL A 236 -25.92 15.26 12.43
C VAL A 236 -25.75 16.39 11.41
N GLY A 237 -25.60 17.62 11.91
CA GLY A 237 -25.53 18.80 11.05
C GLY A 237 -26.85 19.00 10.28
N GLY A 238 -26.79 18.92 8.95
CA GLY A 238 -27.97 18.99 8.08
C GLY A 238 -28.74 17.67 7.93
N PHE A 239 -28.18 16.55 8.42
CA PHE A 239 -28.76 15.22 8.28
C PHE A 239 -29.68 14.89 9.47
N GLN A 240 -30.90 14.43 9.19
CA GLN A 240 -31.93 14.08 10.18
C GLN A 240 -32.28 12.60 10.02
N GLY A 241 -32.48 11.89 11.12
CA GLY A 241 -32.78 10.45 11.08
C GLY A 241 -31.64 9.54 11.52
N ALA A 242 -30.50 10.04 12.01
CA ALA A 242 -29.35 9.17 12.28
C ALA A 242 -29.60 8.26 13.50
N ASP A 243 -29.96 7.01 13.26
CA ASP A 243 -30.13 5.99 14.31
C ASP A 243 -28.80 5.64 14.97
N ILE A 244 -27.71 5.66 14.20
CA ILE A 244 -26.35 5.38 14.65
C ILE A 244 -25.47 6.57 14.29
N VAL A 245 -24.68 7.06 15.24
CA VAL A 245 -23.67 8.10 15.02
C VAL A 245 -22.33 7.64 15.58
N ILE A 246 -21.36 7.42 14.71
CA ILE A 246 -19.98 7.08 15.08
C ILE A 246 -19.20 8.39 15.21
N HIS A 247 -18.63 8.62 16.40
CA HIS A 247 -17.74 9.73 16.68
C HIS A 247 -16.31 9.21 16.65
N LEU A 248 -15.63 9.35 15.50
CA LEU A 248 -14.33 8.73 15.27
C LEU A 248 -13.28 9.29 16.24
N GLN A 249 -13.08 10.62 16.23
CA GLN A 249 -12.09 11.30 17.07
C GLN A 249 -12.31 11.08 18.58
N ASP A 250 -13.57 10.94 18.98
CA ASP A 250 -13.98 10.82 20.38
C ASP A 250 -14.16 9.35 20.82
N ARG A 251 -14.01 8.40 19.89
CA ARG A 251 -14.01 6.95 20.13
C ARG A 251 -15.29 6.38 20.74
N TYR A 252 -16.46 6.83 20.28
CA TYR A 252 -17.73 6.24 20.72
C TYR A 252 -18.77 6.19 19.61
N VAL A 253 -19.79 5.37 19.83
CA VAL A 253 -20.97 5.24 18.98
C VAL A 253 -22.21 5.57 19.80
N ASN A 254 -23.01 6.50 19.31
CA ASN A 254 -24.33 6.77 19.84
C ASN A 254 -25.39 6.01 19.05
N GLU A 255 -26.25 5.28 19.75
CA GLU A 255 -27.44 4.66 19.16
C GLU A 255 -28.71 5.23 19.76
N ASN A 256 -29.71 5.44 18.91
CA ASN A 256 -31.03 5.87 19.35
C ASN A 256 -31.81 4.69 19.95
N GLY A 257 -32.28 4.84 21.18
CA GLY A 257 -33.01 3.86 21.96
C GLY A 257 -34.52 4.14 22.06
N PRO A 258 -35.29 3.23 22.66
CA PRO A 258 -36.73 3.37 22.83
C PRO A 258 -37.10 4.66 23.59
N GLY A 259 -38.11 5.38 23.11
CA GLY A 259 -38.60 6.59 23.78
C GLY A 259 -37.72 7.83 23.60
N GLY A 260 -36.75 7.81 22.68
CA GLY A 260 -35.90 8.96 22.35
C GLY A 260 -34.66 9.12 23.24
N THR A 261 -34.27 8.07 23.97
CA THR A 261 -33.01 8.04 24.73
C THR A 261 -31.84 7.76 23.80
N THR A 262 -30.69 8.39 24.00
CA THR A 262 -29.45 8.02 23.30
C THR A 262 -28.56 7.19 24.22
N ASN A 263 -28.16 6.01 23.75
CA ASN A 263 -27.19 5.15 24.43
C ASN A 263 -25.82 5.32 23.77
N GLN A 264 -24.76 5.38 24.58
CA GLN A 264 -23.39 5.50 24.11
C GLN A 264 -22.64 4.18 24.34
N TYR A 265 -21.85 3.78 23.34
CA TYR A 265 -21.06 2.56 23.32
C TYR A 265 -19.64 2.85 22.85
N SER A 266 -18.68 1.98 23.17
CA SER A 266 -17.34 2.06 22.59
C SER A 266 -17.36 1.69 21.10
N LEU A 267 -16.26 2.00 20.39
CA LEU A 267 -16.05 1.50 19.03
C LEU A 267 -16.05 -0.04 18.98
N ASN A 268 -15.50 -0.69 20.01
CA ASN A 268 -15.40 -2.15 20.08
C ASN A 268 -16.76 -2.82 20.28
N ASP A 269 -17.62 -2.29 21.15
CA ASP A 269 -19.00 -2.79 21.36
C ASP A 269 -19.77 -2.89 20.05
N ARG A 270 -19.52 -1.93 19.14
CA ARG A 270 -20.22 -1.79 17.86
C ARG A 270 -19.45 -2.32 16.67
N ARG A 271 -18.32 -3.00 16.91
CA ARG A 271 -17.45 -3.58 15.88
C ARG A 271 -17.10 -2.54 14.80
N VAL A 272 -16.73 -1.34 15.23
CA VAL A 272 -16.10 -0.36 14.34
C VAL A 272 -14.63 -0.73 14.19
N ARG A 273 -14.17 -0.91 12.96
CA ARG A 273 -12.78 -1.23 12.61
C ARG A 273 -12.31 -0.26 11.54
N MET A 274 -11.07 0.20 11.64
CA MET A 274 -10.53 1.22 10.74
C MET A 274 -9.09 0.91 10.34
N ALA A 275 -8.74 1.33 9.13
CA ALA A 275 -7.37 1.31 8.62
C ALA A 275 -7.10 2.60 7.80
N PRO A 276 -5.88 3.14 7.83
CA PRO A 276 -4.81 2.79 8.78
C PRO A 276 -5.19 3.19 10.23
N THR A 277 -4.45 2.66 11.22
CA THR A 277 -4.61 3.06 12.63
C THR A 277 -3.93 4.41 12.92
N TYR A 278 -2.88 4.75 12.18
CA TYR A 278 -2.20 6.04 12.25
C TYR A 278 -2.76 7.04 11.23
N GLY A 279 -2.11 8.20 11.14
CA GLY A 279 -2.45 9.30 10.26
C GLY A 279 -2.29 8.93 8.79
N GLY A 280 -3.42 8.85 8.09
CA GLY A 280 -3.51 8.72 6.63
C GLY A 280 -4.32 9.86 6.02
N ASP A 281 -4.13 10.14 4.74
CA ASP A 281 -5.02 10.98 3.94
C ASP A 281 -6.19 10.19 3.32
N GLU A 282 -6.10 8.87 3.31
CA GLU A 282 -7.16 7.95 2.91
C GLU A 282 -7.43 6.97 4.06
N HIS A 283 -8.70 6.65 4.31
CA HIS A 283 -9.12 5.74 5.38
C HIS A 283 -10.32 4.92 4.99
N GLU A 284 -10.42 3.75 5.60
CA GLU A 284 -11.59 2.90 5.53
C GLU A 284 -12.10 2.55 6.92
N VAL A 285 -13.43 2.53 7.04
CA VAL A 285 -14.11 2.27 8.31
C VAL A 285 -15.23 1.26 8.08
N SER A 286 -15.19 0.14 8.79
CA SER A 286 -16.28 -0.83 8.81
C SER A 286 -17.16 -0.69 10.05
N LEU A 287 -18.45 -1.06 9.92
CA LEU A 287 -19.42 -1.17 11.00
C LEU A 287 -20.18 -2.50 10.88
N GLY A 288 -20.10 -3.34 11.92
CA GLY A 288 -20.75 -4.65 11.93
C GLY A 288 -22.28 -4.58 11.94
N ARG A 289 -22.96 -5.08 10.91
CA ARG A 289 -24.42 -4.93 10.75
C ARG A 289 -25.22 -5.63 11.84
N ALA A 290 -24.87 -6.88 12.13
CA ALA A 290 -25.64 -7.72 13.05
C ALA A 290 -25.69 -7.17 14.48
N VAL A 291 -24.56 -6.68 15.01
CA VAL A 291 -24.50 -6.12 16.38
C VAL A 291 -25.22 -4.78 16.49
N ASN A 292 -25.32 -4.04 15.38
CA ASN A 292 -25.97 -2.73 15.31
C ASN A 292 -27.43 -2.79 14.79
N GLY A 293 -28.00 -4.00 14.62
CA GLY A 293 -29.39 -4.16 14.17
C GLY A 293 -29.68 -3.68 12.74
N ILE A 294 -28.65 -3.53 11.91
CA ILE A 294 -28.78 -3.08 10.51
C ILE A 294 -29.32 -4.26 9.67
N PRO A 295 -30.44 -4.09 8.93
CA PRO A 295 -31.08 -5.17 8.20
C PRO A 295 -30.18 -5.66 7.06
N VAL A 296 -30.31 -6.94 6.66
CA VAL A 296 -29.51 -7.56 5.57
C VAL A 296 -29.82 -7.01 4.16
N SER A 297 -30.96 -6.35 3.99
CA SER A 297 -31.42 -5.76 2.73
C SER A 297 -32.24 -4.51 3.01
N GLY A 298 -32.33 -3.60 2.03
CA GLY A 298 -33.06 -2.35 2.15
C GLY A 298 -32.20 -1.17 1.73
N ALA A 299 -32.73 0.05 1.87
CA ALA A 299 -31.95 1.27 1.69
C ALA A 299 -31.50 1.79 3.05
N VAL A 300 -30.31 2.38 3.13
CA VAL A 300 -29.89 3.20 4.27
C VAL A 300 -29.47 4.57 3.77
N ARG A 301 -29.74 5.59 4.59
CA ARG A 301 -29.20 6.93 4.36
C ARG A 301 -27.97 7.10 5.23
N TRP A 302 -26.95 7.77 4.73
CA TRP A 302 -25.69 7.96 5.44
C TRP A 302 -25.19 9.40 5.31
N THR A 303 -24.33 9.80 6.24
CA THR A 303 -23.61 11.06 6.17
C THR A 303 -22.22 10.96 6.78
N VAL A 304 -21.26 11.68 6.21
CA VAL A 304 -19.99 12.01 6.83
C VAL A 304 -20.00 13.50 7.13
N ARG A 305 -19.67 13.88 8.36
CA ARG A 305 -19.59 15.28 8.79
C ARG A 305 -18.32 15.54 9.57
N CYS A 306 -17.56 16.56 9.19
CA CYS A 306 -16.38 17.01 9.92
C CYS A 306 -16.71 18.14 10.91
N GLY A 307 -15.81 18.37 11.86
CA GLY A 307 -15.89 19.47 12.82
C GLY A 307 -15.87 20.86 12.18
N SER A 308 -15.28 20.98 10.98
CA SER A 308 -15.31 22.18 10.13
C SER A 308 -16.71 22.58 9.69
N GLY A 309 -17.66 21.65 9.75
CA GLY A 309 -19.02 21.81 9.23
C GLY A 309 -19.24 21.19 7.85
N GLN A 310 -18.16 20.81 7.14
CA GLN A 310 -18.22 20.03 5.90
C GLN A 310 -19.09 18.79 6.11
N GLN A 311 -19.90 18.52 5.11
CA GLN A 311 -20.83 17.40 5.17
C GLN A 311 -21.12 16.88 3.78
N VAL A 312 -21.13 15.56 3.68
CA VAL A 312 -21.61 14.81 2.52
C VAL A 312 -22.58 13.74 2.99
N SER A 313 -23.60 13.47 2.19
CA SER A 313 -24.65 12.50 2.52
C SER A 313 -25.08 11.76 1.27
N GLY A 314 -25.58 10.55 1.45
CA GLY A 314 -26.08 9.72 0.38
C GLY A 314 -27.15 8.75 0.85
N GLU A 315 -27.72 8.02 -0.10
CA GLU A 315 -28.61 6.88 0.13
C GLU A 315 -28.15 5.74 -0.76
N VAL A 316 -28.14 4.52 -0.23
CA VAL A 316 -27.57 3.35 -0.91
C VAL A 316 -28.38 2.11 -0.57
N GLN A 317 -28.51 1.22 -1.56
CA GLN A 317 -29.10 -0.11 -1.35
C GLN A 317 -28.07 -1.03 -0.72
N LEU A 318 -28.46 -1.70 0.36
CA LEU A 318 -27.64 -2.66 1.06
C LEU A 318 -27.44 -3.93 0.22
N SER A 319 -26.19 -4.37 0.14
CA SER A 319 -25.81 -5.65 -0.44
C SER A 319 -25.99 -6.75 0.60
N ASN A 320 -26.46 -7.92 0.15
CA ASN A 320 -26.46 -9.16 0.95
C ASN A 320 -25.45 -10.19 0.38
N THR A 321 -24.48 -9.70 -0.39
CA THR A 321 -23.36 -10.54 -0.85
C THR A 321 -22.55 -10.94 0.37
N PRO A 322 -22.14 -12.21 0.53
CA PRO A 322 -21.23 -12.58 1.61
C PRO A 322 -19.97 -11.72 1.62
N ALA A 323 -19.46 -11.41 2.81
CA ALA A 323 -18.14 -10.79 2.96
C ALA A 323 -17.05 -11.64 2.26
N ILE A 324 -15.89 -11.05 2.00
CA ILE A 324 -14.76 -11.76 1.39
C ILE A 324 -14.49 -13.03 2.20
N PRO A 325 -14.63 -14.23 1.59
CA PRO A 325 -14.34 -15.46 2.30
C PRO A 325 -12.84 -15.55 2.51
N MET A 326 -12.42 -15.49 3.77
CA MET A 326 -11.03 -15.68 4.19
C MET A 326 -10.90 -17.07 4.83
N ALA A 327 -9.87 -17.79 4.41
CA ALA A 327 -9.52 -19.11 4.95
C ALA A 327 -8.04 -19.40 4.67
N THR A 328 -7.17 -18.45 5.03
CA THR A 328 -5.74 -18.54 4.75
C THR A 328 -5.17 -19.83 5.38
N PRO A 329 -4.53 -20.71 4.58
CA PRO A 329 -3.90 -21.92 5.12
C PRO A 329 -2.77 -21.58 6.08
N LEU A 330 -2.69 -22.27 7.23
CA LEU A 330 -1.59 -22.09 8.19
C LEU A 330 -0.37 -22.92 7.82
N GLU A 331 -0.51 -23.90 6.92
CA GLU A 331 0.62 -24.62 6.36
C GLU A 331 1.60 -23.66 5.66
N ARG A 332 2.84 -24.10 5.48
CA ARG A 332 3.84 -23.35 4.70
C ARG A 332 3.37 -23.18 3.26
N ALA A 333 3.58 -21.99 2.71
CA ALA A 333 3.48 -21.81 1.28
C ALA A 333 4.46 -22.75 0.56
N GLU A 334 4.12 -23.12 -0.67
CA GLU A 334 5.06 -23.86 -1.51
C GLU A 334 6.32 -23.00 -1.71
N GLU A 335 7.50 -23.62 -1.63
CA GLU A 335 8.80 -22.93 -1.70
C GLU A 335 9.19 -22.05 -0.51
N THR A 336 8.44 -22.06 0.61
CA THR A 336 8.89 -21.38 1.84
C THR A 336 10.23 -21.94 2.30
N GLU A 337 11.23 -21.06 2.40
CA GLU A 337 12.55 -21.39 2.95
C GLU A 337 12.67 -20.95 4.41
N VAL A 338 12.12 -19.79 4.74
CA VAL A 338 12.09 -19.25 6.10
C VAL A 338 10.70 -18.70 6.40
N ARG A 339 10.11 -19.13 7.52
CA ARG A 339 8.91 -18.52 8.09
C ARG A 339 9.31 -17.63 9.27
N VAL A 340 9.06 -16.34 9.16
CA VAL A 340 9.26 -15.37 10.24
C VAL A 340 7.94 -15.07 10.92
N ALA A 341 7.99 -14.79 12.22
CA ALA A 341 6.85 -14.28 12.96
C ALA A 341 7.27 -13.19 13.94
N PHE A 342 6.36 -12.28 14.25
CA PHE A 342 6.56 -11.27 15.29
C PHE A 342 5.35 -11.25 16.22
N TRP A 343 5.61 -11.14 17.53
CA TRP A 343 4.55 -11.22 18.52
C TRP A 343 4.86 -10.45 19.81
N ASN A 344 4.03 -9.45 20.13
CA ASN A 344 3.92 -8.92 21.48
C ASN A 344 3.14 -9.91 22.37
N VAL A 345 3.79 -10.40 23.43
CA VAL A 345 3.20 -11.43 24.32
C VAL A 345 2.64 -10.86 25.63
N ASN A 346 2.55 -9.53 25.74
CA ASN A 346 1.92 -8.79 26.83
C ASN A 346 2.40 -9.24 28.22
N ARG A 347 3.68 -9.61 28.35
CA ARG A 347 4.27 -10.10 29.60
C ARG A 347 3.57 -11.33 30.19
N ARG A 348 2.86 -12.14 29.37
CA ARG A 348 2.02 -13.27 29.85
C ARG A 348 2.68 -14.65 29.76
N MET A 349 3.97 -14.76 29.42
CA MET A 349 4.69 -16.05 29.32
C MET A 349 4.96 -16.77 30.67
N ASN A 350 4.22 -16.43 31.72
CA ASN A 350 4.18 -17.15 33.00
C ASN A 350 2.73 -17.48 33.43
N GLU A 351 1.73 -17.11 32.64
CA GLU A 351 0.33 -17.40 32.90
C GLU A 351 -0.07 -18.71 32.22
N THR A 352 -0.51 -19.71 32.98
CA THR A 352 -0.83 -21.04 32.42
C THR A 352 -1.83 -20.99 31.26
N PRO A 353 -2.95 -20.23 31.32
CA PRO A 353 -3.87 -20.16 30.18
C PRO A 353 -3.22 -19.57 28.92
N ALA A 354 -2.48 -18.46 29.07
CA ALA A 354 -1.79 -17.80 27.97
C ALA A 354 -0.71 -18.71 27.36
N LEU A 355 0.12 -19.36 28.17
CA LEU A 355 1.13 -20.32 27.71
C LEU A 355 0.54 -21.48 26.91
N GLN A 356 -0.62 -22.00 27.33
CA GLN A 356 -1.30 -23.07 26.60
C GLN A 356 -1.84 -22.59 25.25
N ALA A 357 -2.38 -21.38 25.18
CA ALA A 357 -2.85 -20.77 23.95
C ALA A 357 -1.67 -20.45 23.00
N MET A 358 -0.60 -19.86 23.53
CA MET A 358 0.66 -19.62 22.80
C MET A 358 1.24 -20.90 22.22
N GLY A 359 1.32 -21.97 23.01
CA GLY A 359 1.79 -23.27 22.56
C GLY A 359 0.95 -23.82 21.39
N ARG A 360 -0.38 -23.77 21.47
CA ARG A 360 -1.27 -24.20 20.36
C ARG A 360 -1.07 -23.36 19.11
N ILE A 361 -1.00 -22.03 19.25
CA ILE A 361 -0.78 -21.12 18.13
C ILE A 361 0.57 -21.39 17.46
N LEU A 362 1.65 -21.49 18.23
CA LEU A 362 2.98 -21.74 17.69
C LEU A 362 3.09 -23.14 17.07
N GLN A 363 2.42 -24.15 17.64
CA GLN A 363 2.34 -25.49 17.04
C GLN A 363 1.61 -25.51 15.70
N ALA A 364 0.60 -24.66 15.52
CA ALA A 364 -0.12 -24.52 14.25
C ALA A 364 0.67 -23.69 13.22
N VAL A 365 1.31 -22.61 13.65
CA VAL A 365 2.04 -21.67 12.79
C VAL A 365 3.43 -22.19 12.41
N GLN A 366 4.12 -22.88 13.32
CA GLN A 366 5.46 -23.44 13.12
C GLN A 366 6.49 -22.45 12.51
N PRO A 367 6.72 -21.26 13.11
CA PRO A 367 7.72 -20.33 12.61
C PRO A 367 9.16 -20.86 12.78
N ASP A 368 10.09 -20.31 12.01
CA ASP A 368 11.52 -20.60 12.11
C ASP A 368 12.29 -19.53 12.88
N VAL A 369 11.87 -18.28 12.75
CA VAL A 369 12.41 -17.14 13.49
C VAL A 369 11.25 -16.35 14.09
N ILE A 370 11.34 -16.01 15.37
CA ILE A 370 10.31 -15.29 16.12
C ILE A 370 10.94 -14.05 16.75
N GLY A 371 10.47 -12.86 16.39
CA GLY A 371 10.70 -11.65 17.16
C GLY A 371 9.63 -11.50 18.24
N LEU A 372 10.03 -11.33 19.49
CA LEU A 372 9.13 -11.16 20.62
C LEU A 372 9.32 -9.79 21.24
N SER A 373 8.22 -9.17 21.67
CA SER A 373 8.22 -7.97 22.53
C SER A 373 7.42 -8.20 23.81
N GLU A 374 7.62 -7.31 24.79
CA GLU A 374 7.07 -7.42 26.15
C GLU A 374 7.51 -8.70 26.87
N VAL A 375 8.81 -9.00 26.73
CA VAL A 375 9.48 -10.15 27.38
C VAL A 375 10.49 -9.72 28.45
N GLU A 376 10.36 -8.51 28.99
CA GLU A 376 11.24 -7.96 30.02
C GLU A 376 11.33 -8.83 31.27
N ASP A 377 10.23 -9.50 31.63
CA ASP A 377 10.13 -10.35 32.82
C ASP A 377 10.70 -11.77 32.62
N PHE A 378 11.11 -12.13 31.40
CA PHE A 378 11.50 -13.50 31.06
C PHE A 378 12.99 -13.61 30.70
N SER A 379 13.61 -14.74 31.03
CA SER A 379 14.97 -15.05 30.58
C SER A 379 14.94 -15.72 29.20
N ALA A 380 16.02 -15.59 28.44
CA ALA A 380 16.20 -16.31 27.19
C ALA A 380 16.08 -17.83 27.38
N GLU A 381 16.61 -18.37 28.49
CA GLU A 381 16.51 -19.79 28.85
C GLU A 381 15.05 -20.22 29.11
N HIS A 382 14.24 -19.40 29.77
CA HIS A 382 12.82 -19.69 30.00
C HIS A 382 12.07 -19.81 28.67
N VAL A 383 12.24 -18.84 27.77
CA VAL A 383 11.59 -18.84 26.45
C VAL A 383 12.11 -19.99 25.58
N GLN A 384 13.42 -20.27 25.62
CA GLN A 384 14.02 -21.42 24.93
C GLN A 384 13.37 -22.73 25.37
N ASN A 385 13.22 -22.97 26.68
CA ASN A 385 12.59 -24.19 27.20
C ASN A 385 11.14 -24.34 26.73
N LEU A 386 10.37 -23.25 26.69
CA LEU A 386 9.00 -23.25 26.16
C LEU A 386 8.98 -23.61 24.67
N LEU A 387 9.88 -23.05 23.88
CA LEU A 387 9.99 -23.35 22.44
C LEU A 387 10.47 -24.79 22.19
N GLU A 388 11.35 -25.34 23.01
CA GLU A 388 11.75 -26.74 22.94
C GLU A 388 10.61 -27.70 23.29
N GLU A 389 9.71 -27.30 24.20
CA GLU A 389 8.48 -28.05 24.51
C GLU A 389 7.46 -27.98 23.38
N TRP A 390 7.20 -26.79 22.84
CA TRP A 390 6.13 -26.58 21.86
C TRP A 390 6.53 -26.94 20.43
N LEU A 391 7.77 -26.63 20.06
CA LEU A 391 8.33 -26.75 18.71
C LEU A 391 9.72 -27.42 18.73
N PRO A 392 9.81 -28.69 19.17
CA PRO A 392 11.09 -29.39 19.28
C PRO A 392 11.83 -29.46 17.93
N ILE A 393 13.15 -29.35 17.98
CA ILE A 393 14.04 -29.48 16.82
C ILE A 393 14.85 -30.76 16.98
N ASP A 394 14.75 -31.69 16.03
CA ASP A 394 15.44 -32.97 16.12
C ASP A 394 16.96 -32.79 16.23
N GLY A 395 17.50 -33.16 17.40
CA GLY A 395 18.93 -33.13 17.69
C GLY A 395 19.54 -31.72 17.78
N GLN A 396 18.73 -30.67 17.87
CA GLN A 396 19.16 -29.27 17.96
C GLN A 396 18.30 -28.53 19.02
N SER A 397 18.72 -27.31 19.36
CA SER A 397 18.00 -26.43 20.29
C SER A 397 17.66 -25.12 19.59
N TRP A 398 16.64 -24.44 20.09
CA TRP A 398 16.38 -23.05 19.70
C TRP A 398 17.52 -22.14 20.14
N HIS A 399 17.83 -21.12 19.35
CA HIS A 399 18.78 -20.06 19.69
C HIS A 399 17.97 -18.82 20.08
N VAL A 400 18.10 -18.37 21.33
CA VAL A 400 17.35 -17.22 21.85
C VAL A 400 18.33 -16.13 22.26
N ALA A 401 18.23 -14.97 21.63
CA ALA A 401 18.91 -13.75 22.04
C ALA A 401 17.89 -12.82 22.70
N LYS A 402 18.31 -12.11 23.75
CA LYS A 402 17.53 -11.07 24.44
C LYS A 402 18.29 -9.77 24.37
N ASP A 403 17.59 -8.66 24.19
CA ASP A 403 18.15 -7.32 24.40
C ASP A 403 18.35 -7.02 25.90
N ASP A 404 18.66 -5.77 26.22
CA ASP A 404 18.84 -5.31 27.60
C ASP A 404 17.52 -4.95 28.30
N TRP A 405 16.38 -5.13 27.62
CA TRP A 405 15.07 -4.71 28.11
C TRP A 405 13.97 -5.72 27.76
N ASP A 406 13.17 -5.46 26.72
CA ASP A 406 11.87 -6.10 26.48
C ASP A 406 11.73 -6.85 25.16
N LEU A 407 12.84 -7.09 24.44
CA LEU A 407 12.86 -7.78 23.14
C LEU A 407 13.63 -9.10 23.17
N MET A 408 13.18 -10.07 22.37
CA MET A 408 13.93 -11.28 22.06
C MET A 408 13.83 -11.63 20.58
N VAL A 409 14.87 -12.29 20.06
CA VAL A 409 14.80 -13.02 18.79
C VAL A 409 15.11 -14.49 19.05
N CYS A 410 14.18 -15.36 18.67
CA CYS A 410 14.29 -16.81 18.77
C CYS A 410 14.45 -17.38 17.36
N SER A 411 15.44 -18.25 17.14
CA SER A 411 15.74 -18.81 15.82
C SER A 411 16.04 -20.30 15.89
N ARG A 412 15.59 -21.07 14.89
CA ARG A 412 15.99 -22.47 14.71
C ARG A 412 17.46 -22.62 14.30
N TRP A 413 18.08 -21.55 13.82
CA TRP A 413 19.48 -21.50 13.39
C TRP A 413 20.34 -20.59 14.27
N PRO A 414 21.67 -20.78 14.29
CA PRO A 414 22.57 -19.97 15.12
C PRO A 414 22.44 -18.47 14.87
N ILE A 415 22.36 -17.71 15.96
CA ILE A 415 22.49 -16.24 15.96
C ILE A 415 23.99 -15.93 16.05
N THR A 416 24.52 -15.25 15.04
CA THR A 416 25.97 -15.00 14.87
C THR A 416 26.40 -13.61 15.30
N ALA A 417 25.47 -12.65 15.34
CA ALA A 417 25.67 -11.31 15.89
C ALA A 417 24.36 -10.73 16.44
N GLN A 418 24.49 -9.80 17.38
CA GLN A 418 23.39 -9.09 18.03
C GLN A 418 23.76 -7.63 18.25
N TYR A 419 22.77 -6.74 18.14
CA TYR A 419 22.93 -5.30 18.31
C TYR A 419 21.88 -4.80 19.30
N ASP A 420 22.18 -4.94 20.59
CA ASP A 420 21.30 -4.57 21.72
C ASP A 420 21.34 -3.08 22.05
N ASN A 421 22.15 -2.30 21.34
CA ASN A 421 22.35 -0.88 21.58
C ASN A 421 21.46 0.04 20.72
N ILE A 422 20.54 -0.52 19.94
CA ILE A 422 19.60 0.25 19.10
C ILE A 422 18.30 0.41 19.91
N HIS A 423 17.88 1.64 20.20
CA HIS A 423 16.87 1.84 21.23
C HIS A 423 15.49 1.31 20.80
N ARG A 424 14.98 0.30 21.52
CA ARG A 424 13.69 -0.37 21.26
C ARG A 424 13.62 -1.15 19.94
N GLN A 425 14.76 -1.44 19.33
CA GLN A 425 14.88 -2.41 18.25
C GLN A 425 16.04 -3.35 18.53
N PHE A 426 15.90 -4.61 18.16
CA PHE A 426 16.91 -5.63 18.42
C PHE A 426 17.28 -6.38 17.13
N PRO A 427 18.16 -5.79 16.30
CA PRO A 427 18.70 -6.46 15.13
C PRO A 427 19.63 -7.61 15.54
N VAL A 428 19.45 -8.76 14.91
CA VAL A 428 20.34 -9.91 15.04
C VAL A 428 20.64 -10.51 13.67
N ILE A 429 21.80 -11.15 13.54
CA ILE A 429 22.20 -11.87 12.35
C ILE A 429 22.01 -13.37 12.58
N VAL A 430 21.24 -14.00 11.72
CA VAL A 430 20.90 -15.42 11.76
C VAL A 430 21.57 -16.14 10.59
N ASN A 431 22.26 -17.23 10.89
CA ASN A 431 22.79 -18.15 9.87
C ASN A 431 21.67 -19.07 9.33
N ALA A 432 20.71 -18.46 8.64
CA ALA A 432 19.51 -19.10 8.10
C ALA A 432 19.86 -20.10 6.97
N PRO A 433 18.91 -20.87 6.42
CA PRO A 433 19.21 -21.94 5.45
C PRO A 433 19.54 -21.40 4.04
N TRP A 434 19.81 -20.10 3.93
CA TRP A 434 20.16 -19.41 2.72
C TRP A 434 21.68 -19.39 2.51
N GLU A 435 22.14 -19.20 1.28
CA GLU A 435 23.53 -18.84 1.05
C GLU A 435 23.78 -17.42 1.59
N GLY A 436 24.29 -17.33 2.83
CA GLY A 436 24.59 -16.08 3.54
C GLY A 436 23.62 -15.79 4.68
N ASP A 437 23.80 -14.63 5.30
CA ASP A 437 23.08 -14.24 6.50
C ASP A 437 21.63 -13.80 6.22
N LEU A 438 20.80 -13.82 7.28
CA LEU A 438 19.51 -13.14 7.39
C LEU A 438 19.61 -12.16 8.56
N MET A 439 19.27 -10.90 8.37
CA MET A 439 19.06 -9.98 9.49
C MET A 439 17.59 -9.95 9.89
N VAL A 440 17.31 -10.18 11.16
CA VAL A 440 15.96 -10.00 11.75
C VAL A 440 16.06 -8.95 12.84
N ALA A 441 15.17 -7.97 12.81
CA ALA A 441 15.05 -6.96 13.85
C ALA A 441 13.66 -7.05 14.50
N ALA A 442 13.62 -7.57 15.73
CA ALA A 442 12.45 -7.43 16.59
C ALA A 442 12.37 -5.97 17.06
N SER A 443 11.17 -5.42 17.23
CA SER A 443 10.99 -4.03 17.61
C SER A 443 9.75 -3.84 18.46
N HIS A 444 9.84 -2.90 19.39
CA HIS A 444 8.70 -2.48 20.21
C HIS A 444 8.76 -0.97 20.37
N LEU A 445 8.27 -0.19 19.41
CA LEU A 445 8.44 1.27 19.44
C LEU A 445 7.59 1.93 20.54
N LYS A 446 7.89 3.20 20.86
CA LYS A 446 7.21 3.92 21.94
C LYS A 446 5.69 3.90 21.75
N CYS A 447 4.95 3.40 22.73
CA CYS A 447 3.49 3.40 22.71
C CYS A 447 2.83 4.78 22.86
N CYS A 448 1.56 4.85 22.44
CA CYS A 448 0.61 5.92 22.76
C CYS A 448 1.01 7.31 22.20
N ASN A 449 1.06 8.34 23.05
CA ASN A 449 1.31 9.74 22.68
C ASN A 449 2.78 10.08 22.34
N GLY A 450 3.61 9.08 22.06
CA GLY A 450 5.05 9.22 21.83
C GLY A 450 5.46 9.37 20.36
N ALA A 451 4.71 10.10 19.54
CA ALA A 451 4.95 10.19 18.09
C ALA A 451 6.37 10.70 17.74
N GLU A 452 6.88 11.67 18.50
CA GLU A 452 8.24 12.20 18.33
C GLU A 452 9.30 11.15 18.69
N GLN A 453 9.10 10.43 19.80
CA GLN A 453 10.01 9.35 20.20
C GLN A 453 10.03 8.23 19.17
N ARG A 454 8.87 7.78 18.68
CA ARG A 454 8.79 6.77 17.61
C ARG A 454 9.55 7.20 16.36
N ARG A 455 9.51 8.49 16.02
CA ARG A 455 10.26 9.02 14.87
C ARG A 455 11.77 9.02 15.12
N THR A 456 12.22 9.44 16.30
CA THR A 456 13.65 9.35 16.66
C THR A 456 14.14 7.90 16.67
N GLU A 457 13.33 6.97 17.18
CA GLU A 457 13.60 5.53 17.17
C GLU A 457 13.71 4.99 15.72
N ALA A 458 12.83 5.42 14.82
CA ALA A 458 12.90 5.08 13.40
C ALA A 458 14.14 5.67 12.70
N ASP A 459 14.51 6.92 13.00
CA ASP A 459 15.73 7.55 12.48
C ASP A 459 17.00 6.78 12.91
N GLU A 460 17.07 6.37 14.19
CA GLU A 460 18.19 5.58 14.72
C GLU A 460 18.31 4.23 13.99
N TYR A 461 17.19 3.52 13.83
CA TYR A 461 17.19 2.25 13.11
C TYR A 461 17.56 2.41 11.63
N MET A 462 17.07 3.47 10.96
CA MET A 462 17.43 3.75 9.56
C MET A 462 18.91 4.10 9.41
N ALA A 463 19.52 4.79 10.37
CA ALA A 463 20.96 5.02 10.39
C ALA A 463 21.76 3.72 10.53
N PHE A 464 21.31 2.82 11.42
CA PHE A 464 21.87 1.48 11.59
C PHE A 464 21.76 0.66 10.29
N LEU A 465 20.58 0.63 9.68
CA LEU A 465 20.33 -0.11 8.45
C LEU A 465 21.20 0.41 7.29
N ARG A 466 21.36 1.74 7.17
CA ARG A 466 22.24 2.35 6.18
C ARG A 466 23.70 1.94 6.36
N ASP A 467 24.22 1.88 7.60
CA ASP A 467 25.57 1.38 7.87
C ASP A 467 25.71 -0.10 7.52
N ALA A 468 24.72 -0.92 7.92
CA ALA A 468 24.66 -2.33 7.58
C ALA A 468 24.66 -2.58 6.08
N MET A 469 24.06 -1.71 5.28
CA MET A 469 24.01 -1.83 3.82
C MET A 469 25.20 -1.18 3.09
N THR A 470 26.10 -0.51 3.81
CA THR A 470 27.24 0.21 3.22
C THR A 470 28.50 -0.65 3.21
N GLU A 471 29.10 -0.85 2.03
CA GLU A 471 30.37 -1.58 1.89
C GLU A 471 31.48 -0.94 2.76
N GLY A 472 32.03 -1.75 3.68
CA GLY A 472 33.00 -1.31 4.68
C GLY A 472 32.44 -0.41 5.77
N GLY A 473 31.13 -0.50 6.05
CA GLY A 473 30.49 -0.01 7.27
C GLY A 473 30.96 -0.77 8.51
N VAL A 474 30.41 -0.44 9.68
CA VAL A 474 30.75 -1.15 10.93
C VAL A 474 30.16 -2.57 10.92
N ILE A 475 28.96 -2.71 10.36
CA ILE A 475 28.24 -3.99 10.26
C ILE A 475 28.53 -4.70 8.93
N ASP A 476 28.56 -3.96 7.81
CA ASP A 476 28.97 -4.42 6.46
C ASP A 476 28.33 -5.74 6.00
N LEU A 477 27.00 -5.76 5.86
CA LEU A 477 26.27 -6.92 5.35
C LEU A 477 26.53 -7.10 3.84
N PRO A 478 26.72 -8.35 3.37
CA PRO A 478 26.80 -8.63 1.95
C PRO A 478 25.58 -8.09 1.19
N PHE A 479 25.82 -7.58 -0.02
CA PHE A 479 24.74 -7.12 -0.90
C PHE A 479 23.69 -8.23 -1.11
N LYS A 480 22.41 -7.88 -0.93
CA LYS A 480 21.25 -8.80 -0.93
C LYS A 480 21.21 -9.80 0.23
N THR A 481 21.86 -9.50 1.36
CA THR A 481 21.48 -10.11 2.63
C THR A 481 20.02 -9.76 2.92
N PRO A 482 19.10 -10.72 3.04
CA PRO A 482 17.73 -10.44 3.40
C PRO A 482 17.62 -9.75 4.76
N ILE A 483 16.75 -8.76 4.84
CA ILE A 483 16.46 -8.01 6.05
C ILE A 483 14.96 -8.04 6.29
N VAL A 484 14.58 -8.45 7.49
CA VAL A 484 13.19 -8.47 7.97
C VAL A 484 13.13 -7.66 9.26
N TYR A 485 12.26 -6.67 9.28
CA TYR A 485 12.00 -5.82 10.44
C TYR A 485 10.56 -6.01 10.88
N GLY A 486 10.30 -6.15 12.18
CA GLY A 486 8.92 -6.31 12.64
C GLY A 486 8.75 -6.33 14.15
N GLY A 487 7.50 -6.39 14.58
CA GLY A 487 7.09 -6.32 15.97
C GLY A 487 6.03 -5.25 16.20
N ASP A 488 5.78 -4.93 17.48
CA ASP A 488 4.82 -3.90 17.88
C ASP A 488 5.41 -2.50 17.64
N LEU A 489 5.05 -1.92 16.52
CA LEU A 489 5.52 -0.60 16.13
C LEU A 489 4.68 0.53 16.74
N ASN A 490 3.59 0.20 17.47
CA ASN A 490 2.71 1.19 18.09
C ASN A 490 2.33 2.33 17.13
N MET A 491 2.02 1.98 15.88
CA MET A 491 1.79 2.95 14.80
C MET A 491 0.43 3.61 14.97
N VAL A 492 0.47 4.69 15.74
CA VAL A 492 -0.63 5.61 16.04
C VAL A 492 -0.14 7.06 15.88
N GLY A 493 -1.05 8.02 15.94
CA GLY A 493 -0.75 9.43 15.74
C GLY A 493 -0.41 9.72 14.26
N PRO A 494 0.58 10.58 13.94
CA PRO A 494 0.78 11.08 12.58
C PRO A 494 1.44 10.11 11.57
N GLY A 495 1.86 8.90 11.99
CA GLY A 495 2.49 7.92 11.08
C GLY A 495 3.92 8.22 10.63
N TRP A 496 4.56 9.28 11.15
CA TRP A 496 5.91 9.69 10.72
C TRP A 496 6.98 8.59 10.84
N ALA A 497 6.91 7.80 11.91
CA ALA A 497 7.85 6.69 12.11
C ALA A 497 7.70 5.64 11.01
N MET A 498 6.47 5.28 10.60
CA MET A 498 6.25 4.38 9.47
C MET A 498 6.81 4.97 8.17
N GLN A 499 6.59 6.26 7.92
CA GLN A 499 7.15 6.93 6.74
C GLN A 499 8.69 6.83 6.72
N THR A 500 9.37 7.12 7.83
CA THR A 500 10.82 6.98 7.95
C THR A 500 11.26 5.55 7.72
N LEU A 501 10.62 4.56 8.34
CA LEU A 501 10.97 3.14 8.21
C LEU A 501 10.81 2.63 6.77
N LEU A 502 9.73 3.00 6.07
CA LEU A 502 9.48 2.56 4.70
C LEU A 502 10.43 3.24 3.70
N THR A 503 10.66 4.55 3.85
CA THR A 503 11.31 5.35 2.81
C THR A 503 12.80 5.58 3.04
N GLY A 504 13.30 5.40 4.27
CA GLY A 504 14.64 5.82 4.66
C GLY A 504 14.83 7.34 4.68
N ASN A 505 13.73 8.11 4.69
CA ASN A 505 13.71 9.56 4.90
C ASN A 505 13.87 9.87 6.40
N ILE A 506 15.09 10.23 6.79
CA ILE A 506 15.52 10.44 8.17
C ILE A 506 15.22 11.88 8.56
N HIS A 507 14.49 12.06 9.67
CA HIS A 507 14.09 13.39 10.10
C HIS A 507 15.25 14.20 10.69
N ASP A 508 15.99 13.62 11.62
CA ASP A 508 17.18 14.23 12.20
C ASP A 508 18.46 13.76 11.51
N GLU A 509 18.68 14.21 10.27
CA GLU A 509 19.90 13.89 9.52
C GLU A 509 21.17 14.39 10.20
N SER A 510 21.06 15.39 11.08
CA SER A 510 22.21 15.96 11.78
C SER A 510 22.82 14.98 12.79
N THR A 511 21.97 14.15 13.40
CA THR A 511 22.37 13.10 14.35
C THR A 511 22.50 11.74 13.66
N HIS A 512 21.56 11.41 12.76
CA HIS A 512 21.39 10.06 12.21
C HIS A 512 21.88 9.94 10.76
N GLY A 513 22.48 10.98 10.19
CA GLY A 513 23.04 10.98 8.84
C GLY A 513 21.96 11.06 7.74
N PRO A 514 22.37 11.10 6.46
CA PRO A 514 21.49 11.46 5.35
C PRO A 514 20.50 10.35 4.97
N ASP A 515 19.44 10.73 4.26
CA ASP A 515 18.52 9.80 3.61
C ASP A 515 19.20 8.72 2.76
N PHE A 516 18.54 7.57 2.63
CA PHE A 516 18.95 6.47 1.74
C PHE A 516 17.73 5.63 1.32
N ALA A 517 17.89 4.80 0.28
CA ALA A 517 16.88 3.81 -0.06
C ALA A 517 17.09 2.55 0.80
N PRO A 518 16.09 2.14 1.62
CA PRO A 518 16.26 1.05 2.57
C PRO A 518 16.14 -0.35 1.94
N ASP A 519 15.75 -0.48 0.67
CA ASP A 519 15.89 -1.75 -0.09
C ASP A 519 17.18 -1.77 -0.95
N TRP A 520 17.76 -2.96 -1.08
CA TRP A 520 18.92 -3.25 -1.92
C TRP A 520 18.75 -2.93 -3.40
N ASP A 521 17.53 -2.94 -3.93
CA ASP A 521 17.26 -2.57 -5.33
C ASP A 521 16.95 -1.08 -5.52
N GLY A 522 16.97 -0.30 -4.42
CA GLY A 522 16.81 1.15 -4.42
C GLY A 522 15.38 1.63 -4.21
N THR A 523 14.44 0.74 -3.86
CA THR A 523 13.07 1.12 -3.46
C THR A 523 12.93 1.28 -1.95
N SER A 524 11.72 1.67 -1.52
CA SER A 524 11.26 1.60 -0.13
C SER A 524 11.15 0.16 0.35
N LEU A 525 11.14 -0.04 1.67
CA LEU A 525 10.73 -1.32 2.25
C LEU A 525 9.26 -1.58 1.91
N LEU A 526 8.91 -2.86 1.78
CA LEU A 526 7.55 -3.32 1.62
C LEU A 526 6.93 -3.61 3.00
N GLU A 527 5.84 -2.91 3.33
CA GLU A 527 4.95 -3.31 4.41
C GLU A 527 4.11 -4.53 3.99
N LEU A 528 4.04 -5.55 4.85
CA LEU A 528 3.15 -6.68 4.61
C LEU A 528 1.77 -6.40 5.22
N PRO A 529 0.67 -6.60 4.47
CA PRO A 529 -0.67 -6.32 4.96
C PRO A 529 -1.07 -7.24 6.12
N CYS A 530 -0.66 -8.52 6.10
CA CYS A 530 -0.91 -9.49 7.15
C CYS A 530 -2.39 -9.60 7.57
N LEU A 531 -3.29 -9.75 6.59
CA LEU A 531 -4.72 -9.98 6.85
C LEU A 531 -4.96 -11.14 7.83
N GLN A 532 -6.00 -11.01 8.65
CA GLN A 532 -6.46 -12.07 9.52
C GLN A 532 -6.89 -13.31 8.73
N THR A 533 -6.48 -14.48 9.20
CA THR A 533 -6.66 -15.76 8.50
C THR A 533 -8.10 -16.09 8.08
N ASP A 534 -9.09 -15.65 8.84
CA ASP A 534 -10.51 -15.91 8.60
C ASP A 534 -11.36 -14.63 8.55
N ARG A 535 -10.72 -13.45 8.38
CA ARG A 535 -11.40 -12.16 8.21
C ARG A 535 -10.58 -11.19 7.36
N ALA A 536 -11.23 -10.44 6.48
CA ALA A 536 -10.58 -9.43 5.64
C ALA A 536 -10.32 -8.14 6.43
N MET A 537 -9.52 -8.23 7.49
CA MET A 537 -9.09 -7.11 8.33
C MET A 537 -7.66 -7.36 8.78
N ASP A 538 -6.88 -6.30 9.01
CA ASP A 538 -5.46 -6.40 9.37
C ASP A 538 -5.12 -5.95 10.80
N TYR A 539 -6.10 -5.57 11.62
CA TYR A 539 -5.82 -5.19 13.01
C TYR A 539 -5.14 -6.35 13.76
N THR A 540 -4.12 -6.02 14.54
CA THR A 540 -3.31 -6.99 15.30
C THR A 540 -3.48 -6.80 16.80
N TRP A 541 -3.89 -5.62 17.25
CA TRP A 541 -4.18 -5.34 18.65
C TRP A 541 -5.68 -5.21 18.89
N ARG A 542 -6.18 -5.82 19.96
CA ARG A 542 -7.57 -5.71 20.37
C ARG A 542 -7.75 -5.90 21.87
N ASN A 543 -8.41 -4.92 22.49
CA ASN A 543 -8.98 -5.04 23.82
C ASN A 543 -10.44 -4.55 23.82
N ASP A 544 -11.39 -5.47 24.00
CA ASP A 544 -12.83 -5.16 23.97
C ASP A 544 -13.28 -4.23 25.10
N TYR A 545 -12.46 -4.07 26.16
CA TYR A 545 -12.73 -3.16 27.28
C TYR A 545 -12.02 -1.80 27.14
N SER A 546 -11.26 -1.60 26.05
CA SER A 546 -10.55 -0.36 25.79
C SER A 546 -11.47 0.70 25.16
N GLU A 547 -11.17 1.97 25.45
CA GLU A 547 -11.71 3.09 24.69
C GLU A 547 -11.12 3.16 23.27
N TRP A 548 -9.91 2.63 23.07
CA TRP A 548 -9.24 2.57 21.77
C TRP A 548 -9.84 1.46 20.91
N GLY A 549 -10.07 1.76 19.64
CA GLY A 549 -10.49 0.73 18.68
C GLY A 549 -9.43 -0.35 18.50
N ALA A 550 -9.83 -1.51 18.00
CA ALA A 550 -8.83 -2.46 17.52
C ALA A 550 -8.04 -1.82 16.36
N GLY A 551 -6.73 -2.01 16.36
CA GLY A 551 -5.81 -1.36 15.42
C GLY A 551 -4.66 -2.27 15.02
N LYS A 552 -4.00 -1.94 13.91
CA LYS A 552 -2.78 -2.61 13.45
C LYS A 552 -1.59 -1.95 14.13
N LEU A 553 -1.03 -2.66 15.10
CA LEU A 553 0.15 -2.21 15.85
C LEU A 553 1.39 -3.06 15.54
N ASP A 554 1.19 -4.28 15.07
CA ASP A 554 2.25 -5.24 14.76
C ASP A 554 2.45 -5.33 13.25
N TYR A 555 3.70 -5.16 12.81
CA TYR A 555 4.05 -5.05 11.39
C TYR A 555 5.18 -5.99 11.02
N ILE A 556 5.24 -6.31 9.73
CA ILE A 556 6.42 -6.92 9.10
C ILE A 556 6.79 -6.05 7.90
N LEU A 557 8.01 -5.55 7.89
CA LEU A 557 8.63 -4.82 6.80
C LEU A 557 9.75 -5.67 6.20
N VAL A 558 9.82 -5.75 4.87
CA VAL A 558 10.82 -6.55 4.17
C VAL A 558 11.47 -5.78 3.04
N GLN A 559 12.67 -6.23 2.67
CA GLN A 559 13.31 -5.83 1.42
C GLN A 559 12.88 -6.80 0.29
N ASP A 560 11.86 -6.45 -0.48
CA ASP A 560 11.37 -7.28 -1.59
C ASP A 560 12.34 -7.33 -2.80
N GLY A 561 13.38 -6.50 -2.79
CA GLY A 561 14.56 -6.65 -3.65
C GLY A 561 15.44 -7.87 -3.30
N ALA A 562 15.32 -8.41 -2.08
CA ALA A 562 16.10 -9.54 -1.55
C ALA A 562 15.28 -10.80 -1.21
N VAL A 563 13.98 -10.65 -0.94
CA VAL A 563 13.07 -11.79 -0.68
C VAL A 563 11.83 -11.73 -1.55
N ASP A 564 11.29 -12.90 -1.90
CA ASP A 564 9.92 -13.03 -2.38
C ASP A 564 9.03 -13.42 -1.19
N VAL A 565 7.93 -12.68 -1.00
CA VAL A 565 6.91 -12.96 0.04
C VAL A 565 5.87 -13.90 -0.56
N LEU A 566 5.84 -15.13 -0.05
CA LEU A 566 4.99 -16.19 -0.59
C LEU A 566 3.61 -16.23 0.08
N ARG A 567 3.56 -15.83 1.35
CA ARG A 567 2.33 -15.71 2.16
C ARG A 567 2.61 -14.82 3.35
N ASN A 568 1.60 -14.07 3.78
CA ASN A 568 1.60 -13.39 5.07
C ASN A 568 0.19 -13.42 5.67
N PHE A 569 0.09 -13.43 6.99
CA PHE A 569 -1.19 -13.46 7.70
C PHE A 569 -1.05 -13.13 9.19
N THR A 570 -2.20 -12.83 9.80
CA THR A 570 -2.37 -12.70 11.24
C THR A 570 -3.29 -13.80 11.79
N ILE A 571 -2.94 -14.39 12.94
CA ILE A 571 -3.80 -15.40 13.59
C ILE A 571 -4.88 -14.72 14.43
N GLU A 572 -6.14 -14.89 14.05
CA GLU A 572 -7.32 -14.53 14.85
C GLU A 572 -8.21 -15.78 14.90
N THR A 573 -8.29 -16.44 16.05
CA THR A 573 -8.99 -17.74 16.21
C THR A 573 -10.47 -17.55 16.55
N SER A 574 -10.85 -16.34 16.95
CA SER A 574 -12.22 -15.95 17.29
C SER A 574 -13.18 -16.00 16.10
N SER A 575 -12.69 -15.76 14.88
CA SER A 575 -13.47 -15.79 13.63
C SER A 575 -13.29 -17.07 12.84
N MET A 576 -12.28 -17.89 13.17
CA MET A 576 -12.10 -19.21 12.55
C MET A 576 -13.34 -20.08 12.73
N THR A 577 -13.64 -20.92 11.74
CA THR A 577 -14.71 -21.90 11.90
C THR A 577 -14.31 -23.01 12.90
N PRO A 578 -15.27 -23.68 13.56
CA PRO A 578 -14.97 -24.83 14.42
C PRO A 578 -14.15 -25.92 13.73
N GLU A 579 -14.43 -26.18 12.45
CA GLU A 579 -13.74 -27.21 11.65
C GLU A 579 -12.28 -26.83 11.40
N ARG A 580 -12.00 -25.56 11.07
CA ARG A 580 -10.64 -25.06 10.86
C ARG A 580 -9.83 -25.08 12.15
N ARG A 581 -10.43 -24.64 13.26
CA ARG A 581 -9.78 -24.74 14.58
C ARG A 581 -9.43 -26.18 14.93
N GLN A 582 -10.36 -27.11 14.73
CA GLN A 582 -10.10 -28.53 14.97
C GLN A 582 -8.98 -29.06 14.08
N ALA A 583 -8.92 -28.68 12.81
CA ALA A 583 -7.88 -29.11 11.87
C ALA A 583 -6.47 -28.68 12.30
N TYR A 584 -6.34 -27.48 12.91
CA TYR A 584 -5.06 -26.93 13.37
C TYR A 584 -4.80 -27.14 14.87
N GLY A 585 -5.68 -27.83 15.61
CA GLY A 585 -5.52 -28.03 17.05
C GLY A 585 -5.71 -26.76 17.90
N LEU A 586 -6.41 -25.75 17.36
CA LEU A 586 -6.69 -24.47 18.01
C LEU A 586 -8.03 -24.51 18.77
N GLN A 587 -8.18 -23.61 19.73
CA GLN A 587 -9.41 -23.38 20.51
C GLN A 587 -10.01 -22.01 20.21
N PRO A 588 -11.34 -21.83 20.37
CA PRO A 588 -11.94 -20.51 20.27
C PRO A 588 -11.37 -19.60 21.37
N GLY A 589 -10.86 -18.43 20.98
CA GLY A 589 -10.30 -17.45 21.92
C GLY A 589 -8.82 -17.63 22.24
N ASP A 590 -8.12 -18.59 21.61
CA ASP A 590 -6.66 -18.74 21.76
C ASP A 590 -5.91 -17.44 21.43
N ASP A 591 -6.44 -16.66 20.48
CA ASP A 591 -5.89 -15.38 20.07
C ASP A 591 -5.81 -14.40 21.26
N LEU A 592 -6.94 -14.10 21.90
CA LEU A 592 -7.04 -13.16 23.03
C LEU A 592 -6.59 -13.75 24.38
N GLU A 593 -6.64 -15.08 24.54
CA GLU A 593 -6.11 -15.73 25.74
C GLU A 593 -4.57 -15.68 25.74
N ALA A 594 -3.92 -15.79 24.58
CA ALA A 594 -2.47 -15.70 24.47
C ALA A 594 -1.97 -14.27 24.70
N SER A 595 -2.54 -13.28 24.01
CA SER A 595 -2.13 -11.87 24.11
C SER A 595 -3.26 -10.97 23.60
N ASP A 596 -3.26 -9.70 23.98
CA ASP A 596 -4.09 -8.68 23.31
C ASP A 596 -3.53 -8.29 21.93
N HIS A 597 -2.34 -8.77 21.59
CA HIS A 597 -1.75 -8.74 20.26
C HIS A 597 -1.81 -10.10 19.57
N TYR A 598 -2.09 -10.08 18.27
CA TYR A 598 -2.10 -11.22 17.40
C TYR A 598 -0.74 -11.40 16.74
N ILE A 599 -0.28 -12.65 16.64
CA ILE A 599 0.95 -12.98 15.93
C ILE A 599 0.82 -12.69 14.44
N VAL A 600 1.78 -11.94 13.90
CA VAL A 600 1.94 -11.70 12.45
C VAL A 600 3.00 -12.63 11.89
N VAL A 601 2.76 -13.17 10.69
CA VAL A 601 3.58 -14.25 10.10
C VAL A 601 3.84 -13.97 8.63
N ALA A 602 5.05 -14.26 8.16
CA ALA A 602 5.39 -14.24 6.75
C ALA A 602 6.23 -15.46 6.33
N ASP A 603 5.87 -16.03 5.18
CA ASP A 603 6.60 -17.05 4.45
C ASP A 603 7.50 -16.41 3.41
N LEU A 604 8.81 -16.63 3.52
CA LEU A 604 9.82 -15.98 2.70
C LEU A 604 10.63 -17.01 1.92
N LYS A 605 10.98 -16.60 0.70
CA LYS A 605 11.99 -17.25 -0.14
C LYS A 605 13.04 -16.22 -0.51
N LYS A 606 14.31 -16.59 -0.48
CA LYS A 606 15.38 -15.70 -0.93
C LYS A 606 15.28 -15.49 -2.44
N ARG A 607 15.32 -14.23 -2.87
CA ARG A 607 15.28 -13.90 -4.29
C ARG A 607 16.65 -14.14 -4.92
N ASP A 608 16.66 -14.93 -5.99
CA ASP A 608 17.89 -15.25 -6.73
C ASP A 608 18.63 -14.00 -7.20
N ARG A 609 19.96 -14.10 -7.24
CA ARG A 609 20.81 -13.08 -7.86
C ARG A 609 20.55 -13.07 -9.37
N ARG A 610 19.74 -12.12 -9.86
CA ARG A 610 19.69 -11.84 -11.31
C ARG A 610 21.11 -11.50 -11.80
N PRO A 611 21.65 -12.20 -12.81
CA PRO A 611 22.95 -11.83 -13.37
C PRO A 611 22.90 -10.40 -13.94
N GLY A 612 23.71 -9.50 -13.40
CA GLY A 612 23.89 -8.14 -13.95
C GLY A 612 23.31 -6.98 -13.14
N THR A 613 22.54 -7.21 -12.08
CA THR A 613 22.20 -6.16 -11.11
C THR A 613 23.43 -5.84 -10.27
N LYS A 614 23.99 -4.64 -10.47
CA LYS A 614 25.09 -4.12 -9.65
C LYS A 614 24.52 -3.49 -8.37
N PRO A 615 25.28 -3.46 -7.27
CA PRO A 615 24.91 -2.70 -6.09
C PRO A 615 24.62 -1.24 -6.48
N VAL A 616 23.56 -0.67 -5.93
CA VAL A 616 23.41 0.79 -5.90
C VAL A 616 24.60 1.30 -5.08
N LYS A 617 25.48 2.09 -5.70
CA LYS A 617 26.61 2.67 -4.99
C LYS A 617 26.08 3.76 -4.07
N LEU A 618 25.81 3.42 -2.81
CA LEU A 618 25.67 4.41 -1.74
C LEU A 618 27.01 5.16 -1.65
N ARG A 619 27.01 6.45 -2.00
CA ARG A 619 28.21 7.28 -1.90
C ARG A 619 28.47 7.53 -0.42
N LYS A 620 29.68 7.25 0.05
CA LYS A 620 30.13 7.70 1.37
C LYS A 620 29.92 9.22 1.48
N ALA A 621 29.18 9.66 2.49
CA ALA A 621 29.18 11.06 2.90
C ALA A 621 30.61 11.39 3.36
N ASN A 622 31.20 12.43 2.78
CA ASN A 622 32.51 12.95 3.16
C ASN A 622 32.40 13.91 4.34
#